data_AF-A0A968PEH3-F1
#
_entry.id   AF-A0A968PEH3-F1
#
_cell.length_a   1.000
_cell.length_b   1.000
_cell.length_c   1.000
_cell.angle_alpha   90.00
_cell.angle_beta   90.00
_cell.angle_gamma   90.00
#
_symmetry.space_group_name_H-M   'P 1'
#
loop_
_entity.id
_entity.type
_entity.pdbx_description
1 polymer ?
#
loop_
_entity_poly.entity_id
_entity_poly.type
_entity_poly.pdbx_seq_one_letter_code
_entity_poly.pdbx_strand_id
1 'polypeptide(L)' 'MDGTPHLRIEQTGAVVDLPDDLGRELVQALPAELLQRIEDRMHFRIRQIHLELAGDYTPSHIGTAPAEVTQTSA' A
#
# COMPACT_ATOMS: atom_id res chain seq x y z
N MET A 1 -12.03 -6.09 8.85
CA MET A 1 -11.59 -4.98 7.99
C MET A 1 -10.14 -5.27 7.73
N ASP A 2 -9.86 -5.83 6.57
CA ASP A 2 -8.50 -6.20 6.18
C ASP A 2 -7.85 -4.90 5.67
N GLY A 3 -7.28 -4.15 6.60
CA GLY A 3 -6.63 -2.86 6.37
C GLY A 3 -5.17 -3.00 5.94
N THR A 4 -4.85 -4.07 5.21
CA THR A 4 -3.48 -4.37 4.79
C THR A 4 -3.05 -3.33 3.75
N PRO A 5 -1.88 -2.66 3.92
CA PRO A 5 -1.35 -1.74 2.93
C PRO A 5 -1.09 -2.44 1.59
N HIS A 6 -1.20 -1.69 0.50
CA HIS A 6 -0.96 -2.22 -0.84
C HIS A 6 0.24 -1.53 -1.48
N LEU A 7 0.99 -2.28 -2.28
CA LEU A 7 2.04 -1.79 -3.16
C LEU A 7 1.46 -1.62 -4.57
N ARG A 8 1.68 -0.48 -5.22
CA ARG A 8 1.41 -0.28 -6.64
C ARG A 8 2.73 -0.23 -7.41
N ILE A 9 2.88 -1.12 -8.39
CA ILE A 9 4.00 -1.10 -9.33
C ILE A 9 3.68 -0.06 -10.41
N GLU A 10 4.45 1.03 -10.49
CA GLU A 10 4.14 2.14 -11.39
C GLU A 10 4.19 1.74 -12.87
N GLN A 11 5.13 0.86 -13.23
CA GLN A 11 5.39 0.43 -14.61
C GLN A 11 4.25 -0.40 -15.20
N THR A 12 3.56 -1.20 -14.37
CA THR A 12 2.53 -2.15 -14.82
C THR A 12 1.14 -1.79 -14.30
N GLY A 13 1.06 -0.89 -13.31
CA GLY A 13 -0.15 -0.60 -12.55
C GLY A 13 -0.59 -1.73 -11.63
N ALA A 14 0.18 -2.82 -11.55
CA ALA A 14 -0.16 -3.98 -10.72
C ALA A 14 -0.18 -3.60 -9.24
N VAL A 15 -1.19 -4.11 -8.54
CA VAL A 15 -1.36 -3.93 -7.09
C VAL A 15 -1.07 -5.26 -6.41
N VAL A 16 -0.18 -5.25 -5.43
CA VAL A 16 0.13 -6.42 -4.61
C VAL A 16 0.01 -6.07 -3.13
N ASP A 17 -0.47 -7.03 -2.34
CA ASP A 17 -0.59 -6.82 -0.89
C ASP A 17 0.79 -6.82 -0.24
N LEU A 18 0.99 -5.90 0.70
CA LEU A 18 2.16 -5.94 1.56
C LEU A 18 2.02 -7.12 2.54
N PRO A 19 3.11 -7.86 2.85
CA PRO A 19 3.07 -8.89 3.89
C PRO A 19 2.50 -8.34 5.21
N ASP A 20 1.65 -9.13 5.87
CA ASP A 20 0.86 -8.70 7.04
C ASP A 20 1.69 -8.14 8.20
N ASP A 21 2.88 -8.71 8.43
CA ASP A 21 3.83 -8.27 9.46
C ASP A 21 4.35 -6.86 9.17
N LEU A 22 4.83 -6.63 7.94
CA LEU A 22 5.30 -5.32 7.48
C LEU A 22 4.17 -4.30 7.40
N GLY A 23 2.98 -4.72 6.97
CA GLY A 23 1.79 -3.88 6.95
C GLY A 23 1.40 -3.38 8.34
N ARG A 24 1.46 -4.26 9.34
CA ARG A 24 1.20 -3.89 10.73
C ARG A 24 2.25 -2.94 11.28
N GLU A 25 3.53 -3.20 11.02
CA GLU A 25 4.63 -2.34 11.47
C GLU A 25 4.49 -0.93 10.87
N LEU A 26 4.19 -0.83 9.57
CA LEU A 26 3.98 0.45 8.89
C LEU A 26 2.83 1.26 9.50
N VAL A 27 1.69 0.62 9.76
CA VAL A 27 0.53 1.29 10.37
C VAL A 27 0.85 1.72 11.81
N GLN A 28 1.58 0.93 12.57
CA GLN A 28 1.99 1.26 13.94
C GLN A 28 3.03 2.39 14.01
N ALA A 29 3.82 2.56 12.95
CA ALA A 29 4.80 3.64 12.85
C ALA A 29 4.17 5.01 12.56
N LEU A 30 2.90 5.07 12.14
CA LEU A 30 2.21 6.34 11.93
C LEU A 30 2.04 7.10 13.26
N PRO A 31 2.60 8.31 13.40
CA PRO A 31 2.49 9.06 14.64
C PRO A 31 1.04 9.48 14.89
N ALA A 32 0.44 9.06 16.00
CA ALA A 32 -0.94 9.41 16.34
C ALA A 32 -1.16 10.94 16.38
N GLU A 33 -0.16 11.68 16.86
CA GLU A 33 -0.16 13.13 16.91
C GLU A 33 -0.21 13.77 15.52
N LEU A 34 0.36 13.12 14.49
CA LEU A 34 0.32 13.61 13.13
C LEU A 34 -1.11 13.58 12.58
N LEU A 35 -1.86 12.50 12.85
CA LEU A 35 -3.24 12.37 12.42
C LEU A 35 -4.12 13.47 13.03
N GLN A 36 -3.97 13.72 14.34
CA GLN A 36 -4.70 14.80 15.00
C GLN A 36 -4.37 16.16 14.39
N ARG A 37 -3.08 16.43 14.12
CA ARG A 37 -2.65 17.68 13.48
C ARG A 37 -3.24 17.85 12.07
N ILE A 38 -3.38 16.78 11.30
CA ILE A 38 -4.03 16.81 9.98
C ILE A 38 -5.51 17.18 10.13
N GLU A 39 -6.22 16.52 11.05
CA GLU A 39 -7.63 16.82 11.33
C GLU A 39 -7.85 18.29 11.72
N ASP A 40 -7.03 18.78 12.64
CA ASP A 40 -7.12 20.15 13.14
C ASP A 40 -6.81 21.19 12.04
N ARG A 41 -5.77 20.92 11.23
CA ARG A 41 -5.32 21.85 10.17
C ARG A 41 -6.30 21.92 9.00
N MET A 42 -6.93 20.79 8.67
CA MET A 42 -7.81 20.66 7.51
C MET A 42 -9.29 20.82 7.86
N HIS A 43 -9.61 20.99 9.15
CA HIS A 43 -10.99 21.01 9.66
C HIS A 43 -11.81 19.79 9.19
N PHE A 44 -11.19 18.61 9.28
CA PHE A 44 -11.73 17.34 8.79
C PHE A 44 -11.58 16.25 9.84
N ARG A 45 -12.40 15.18 9.77
CA ARG A 45 -12.32 14.01 10.65
C ARG A 45 -11.96 12.75 9.85
N ILE A 46 -10.82 12.15 10.14
CA ILE A 46 -10.33 10.93 9.52
C ILE A 46 -11.20 9.75 9.99
N ARG A 47 -11.77 9.02 9.02
CA ARG A 47 -12.58 7.81 9.25
C ARG A 47 -11.86 6.54 8.84
N GLN A 48 -10.99 6.65 7.85
CA GLN A 48 -10.21 5.55 7.29
C GLN A 48 -8.92 6.13 6.72
N ILE A 49 -7.83 5.36 6.81
CA ILE A 49 -6.55 5.67 6.19
C ILE A 49 -6.32 4.61 5.12
N HIS A 50 -5.99 5.04 3.92
CA HIS A 50 -5.52 4.17 2.86
C HIS A 50 -4.04 4.49 2.61
N LEU A 51 -3.17 3.49 2.78
CA LEU A 51 -1.75 3.61 2.51
C LEU A 51 -1.46 2.91 1.18
N GLU A 52 -0.96 3.69 0.22
CA GLU A 52 -0.46 3.19 -1.05
C GLU A 52 1.05 3.47 -1.10
N LEU A 53 1.85 2.44 -1.35
CA LEU A 53 3.27 2.60 -1.64
C LEU A 53 3.47 2.40 -3.14
N ALA A 54 3.96 3.43 -3.82
CA ALA A 54 4.25 3.39 -5.25
C ALA A 54 5.76 3.34 -5.48
N GLY A 55 6.18 2.54 -6.46
CA GLY A 55 7.57 2.50 -6.89
C GLY A 55 7.83 1.57 -8.07
N ASP A 56 9.08 1.57 -8.52
CA ASP A 56 9.58 0.69 -9.57
C ASP A 56 9.91 -0.71 -9.01
N TYR A 57 9.47 -1.75 -9.72
CA TYR A 57 9.91 -3.11 -9.42
C TYR A 57 11.34 -3.29 -9.93
N THR A 58 12.30 -3.47 -9.01
CA THR A 58 13.68 -3.83 -9.38
C THR A 58 13.82 -5.35 -9.25
N PRO A 59 13.85 -6.12 -10.35
CA PRO A 59 14.09 -7.55 -10.28
C PRO A 59 15.54 -7.79 -9.84
N SER A 60 15.76 -7.99 -8.55
CA SER A 60 17.08 -8.35 -8.02
C SER A 60 16.89 -9.33 -6.87
N HIS A 61 17.00 -10.64 -7.19
CA HIS A 61 17.00 -11.81 -6.30
C HIS A 61 15.79 -11.88 -5.33
N ILE A 62 14.76 -12.73 -5.53
CA ILE A 62 14.74 -14.20 -5.37
C ILE A 62 13.43 -14.72 -6.01
N GLY A 63 13.54 -15.78 -6.83
CA GLY A 63 12.54 -16.84 -7.05
C GLY A 63 11.06 -16.50 -7.32
N THR A 64 10.66 -16.67 -8.58
CA THR A 64 9.28 -16.90 -9.06
C THR A 64 8.33 -15.69 -9.02
N ALA A 65 8.18 -15.04 -10.18
CA ALA A 65 7.09 -14.10 -10.41
C ALA A 65 5.73 -14.81 -10.27
N PRO A 66 4.69 -14.17 -9.69
CA PRO A 66 3.34 -14.72 -9.70
C PRO A 66 2.80 -14.75 -11.14
N ALA A 67 2.13 -15.85 -11.46
CA ALA A 67 1.71 -16.24 -12.80
C ALA A 67 0.79 -15.21 -13.48
N GLU A 68 1.12 -14.95 -14.74
CA GLU A 68 0.30 -14.49 -15.88
C GLU A 68 -1.01 -13.74 -15.58
N VAL A 69 -1.00 -12.44 -15.89
CA VAL A 69 -2.20 -11.66 -16.13
C VAL A 69 -2.85 -12.13 -17.44
N THR A 70 -3.97 -12.84 -17.34
CA THR A 70 -4.84 -13.16 -18.48
C THR A 70 -5.39 -11.86 -19.07
N GLN A 71 -4.81 -11.39 -20.17
CA GLN A 71 -5.46 -10.43 -21.06
C GLN A 71 -6.56 -11.16 -21.84
N THR A 72 -7.82 -10.93 -21.47
CA THR A 72 -8.96 -11.29 -22.30
C THR A 72 -9.16 -10.20 -23.34
N SER A 73 -8.77 -10.45 -24.59
CA SER A 73 -9.23 -9.69 -25.75
C SER A 73 -10.61 -10.17 -26.17
N ALA A 74 -11.58 -9.25 -26.25
CA ALA A 74 -12.75 -9.34 -27.11
C ALA A 74 -13.27 -7.93 -27.41
#